data_AF-A0A0F5IYA2-F1
#
_entry.id   AF-A0A0F5IYA2-F1
#
_cell.length_a   1.000
_cell.length_b   1.000
_cell.length_c   1.000
_cell.angle_alpha   90.00
_cell.angle_beta   90.00
_cell.angle_gamma   90.00
#
_symmetry.space_group_name_H-M   'P 1'
#
loop_
_entity.id
_entity.type
_entity.pdbx_description
1 polymer ?
#
loop_
_entity_poly.entity_id
_entity_poly.type
_entity_poly.pdbx_seq_one_letter_code
_entity_poly.pdbx_strand_id
1 'polypeptide(L)'
;MKTEKAYQEKTARTIQQKLDGSGSLQFVDNRSMNLPLQRIGEDEDDTLQGKFDKAIQLEEDEDESLQMKPNNTGLPDNLKAGVENLSGYSLDDVKVHYNSSQPATVQALAYTQGTDIHVAPGQEQHLPHEAWHVAQQMAGRVEPTTEVGGMPVNDNAGLEHEADVMGSKANSL
;
A
#
# COMPACT_ATOMS: atom_id res chain seq x y z
N MET A 1 -31.89 -49.99 -4.43
CA MET A 1 -30.86 -49.05 -4.89
C MET A 1 -30.28 -48.37 -3.66
N LYS A 2 -29.06 -48.73 -3.26
CA LYS A 2 -28.33 -48.15 -2.13
C LYS A 2 -27.05 -47.56 -2.70
N THR A 3 -26.85 -46.25 -2.57
CA THR A 3 -25.68 -45.54 -3.06
C THR A 3 -24.69 -45.37 -1.93
N GLU A 4 -23.60 -46.13 -1.99
CA GLU A 4 -22.44 -46.03 -1.12
C GLU A 4 -21.46 -45.02 -1.75
N LYS A 5 -21.26 -43.87 -1.10
CA LYS A 5 -20.23 -42.90 -1.48
C LYS A 5 -19.01 -43.13 -0.61
N ALA A 6 -17.91 -43.47 -1.27
CA ALA A 6 -16.60 -43.75 -0.70
C ALA A 6 -16.06 -42.57 0.13
N TYR A 7 -15.65 -42.89 1.35
CA TYR A 7 -14.81 -42.04 2.20
C TYR A 7 -13.38 -42.03 1.64
N GLN A 8 -12.83 -40.84 1.36
CA GLN A 8 -11.39 -40.66 1.15
C GLN A 8 -10.77 -40.16 2.46
N GLU A 9 -10.05 -41.05 3.14
CA GLU A 9 -9.14 -40.68 4.23
C GLU A 9 -7.91 -39.97 3.64
N LYS A 10 -7.70 -38.71 4.03
CA LYS A 10 -6.47 -37.96 3.73
C LYS A 10 -5.42 -38.31 4.79
N THR A 11 -4.48 -39.16 4.42
CA THR A 11 -3.32 -39.54 5.25
C THR A 11 -2.44 -38.33 5.57
N ALA A 12 -2.21 -38.09 6.87
CA ALA A 12 -1.28 -37.09 7.39
C ALA A 12 0.15 -37.40 6.98
N ARG A 13 0.86 -36.41 6.43
CA ARG A 13 2.31 -36.48 6.17
C ARG A 13 3.06 -36.06 7.43
N THR A 14 3.61 -37.05 8.15
CA THR A 14 4.58 -36.85 9.23
C THR A 14 5.91 -36.39 8.63
N ILE A 15 6.32 -35.15 8.91
CA ILE A 15 7.67 -34.64 8.63
C ILE A 15 8.54 -34.89 9.85
N GLN A 16 9.61 -35.68 9.67
CA GLN A 16 10.64 -35.87 10.69
C GLN A 16 11.55 -34.63 10.74
N GLN A 17 11.45 -33.86 11.82
CA GLN A 17 12.49 -32.91 12.21
C GLN A 17 13.71 -33.70 12.73
N LYS A 18 14.84 -33.54 12.05
CA LYS A 18 16.15 -33.90 12.61
C LYS A 18 16.83 -32.59 12.99
N LEU A 19 17.05 -32.40 14.28
CA LEU A 19 17.81 -31.31 14.85
C LEU A 19 19.27 -31.76 14.94
N ASP A 20 20.17 -31.08 14.25
CA ASP A 20 21.60 -31.07 14.57
C ASP A 20 21.98 -29.72 15.20
N GLY A 21 22.72 -29.82 16.30
CA GLY A 21 23.07 -28.71 17.17
C GLY A 21 24.33 -28.00 16.69
N SER A 22 24.16 -26.85 16.05
CA SER A 22 25.05 -25.70 16.17
C SER A 22 24.41 -24.53 15.41
N GLY A 23 23.79 -23.60 16.15
CA GLY A 23 23.14 -22.42 15.59
C GLY A 23 24.13 -21.48 14.88
N SER A 24 24.27 -21.64 13.57
CA SER A 24 24.92 -20.67 12.69
C SER A 24 24.33 -20.78 11.28
N LEU A 25 23.63 -19.73 10.84
CA LEU A 25 23.19 -19.59 9.45
C LEU A 25 24.38 -19.13 8.61
N GLN A 26 25.00 -20.05 7.87
CA GLN A 26 26.00 -19.73 6.86
C GLN A 26 25.36 -19.82 5.47
N PHE A 27 25.35 -18.69 4.76
CA PHE A 27 25.01 -18.63 3.34
C PHE A 27 26.26 -19.00 2.53
N VAL A 28 26.23 -20.13 1.83
CA VAL A 28 27.23 -20.49 0.81
C VAL A 28 26.55 -20.46 -0.55
N ASP A 29 26.96 -19.49 -1.38
CA ASP A 29 26.57 -19.34 -2.78
C ASP A 29 27.22 -20.46 -3.59
N ASN A 30 26.41 -21.37 -4.13
CA ASN A 30 26.85 -22.50 -4.94
C ASN A 30 26.37 -22.35 -6.39
N ARG A 31 27.05 -21.50 -7.16
CA ARG A 31 27.02 -21.53 -8.62
C ARG A 31 28.44 -21.52 -9.21
N SER A 32 28.94 -22.72 -9.49
CA SER A 32 30.16 -22.93 -10.29
C SER A 32 29.95 -22.53 -11.75
N MET A 33 30.68 -21.50 -12.14
CA MET A 33 31.49 -21.28 -13.35
C MET A 33 31.31 -22.23 -14.56
N ASN A 34 31.09 -21.64 -15.73
CA ASN A 34 31.72 -22.09 -16.98
C ASN A 34 32.02 -20.87 -17.88
N LEU A 35 33.28 -20.44 -17.89
CA LEU A 35 33.86 -19.70 -19.02
C LEU A 35 34.41 -20.70 -20.03
N PRO A 36 34.40 -20.34 -21.32
CA PRO A 36 35.59 -20.59 -22.12
C PRO A 36 36.04 -19.32 -22.86
N LEU A 37 37.36 -19.12 -22.88
CA LEU A 37 38.06 -18.12 -23.69
C LEU A 37 39.10 -18.83 -24.56
N GLN A 38 38.97 -18.72 -25.89
CA GLN A 38 39.95 -18.88 -27.00
C GLN A 38 39.17 -19.39 -28.24
N ARG A 39 39.32 -18.92 -29.48
CA ARG A 39 40.51 -18.49 -30.22
C ARG A 39 40.06 -17.75 -31.52
N ILE A 40 40.93 -16.90 -32.04
CA ILE A 40 40.91 -16.19 -33.34
C ILE A 40 40.41 -17.02 -34.53
N GLY A 41 39.57 -16.38 -35.36
CA GLY A 41 39.32 -16.68 -36.76
C GLY A 41 38.93 -15.37 -37.44
N GLU A 42 39.80 -14.92 -38.35
CA GLU A 42 39.58 -13.81 -39.27
C GLU A 42 38.49 -14.20 -40.31
N ASP A 43 38.14 -13.23 -41.15
CA ASP A 43 37.22 -13.27 -42.29
C ASP A 43 35.83 -12.70 -42.00
N GLU A 44 35.21 -11.80 -42.77
CA GLU A 44 35.56 -10.94 -43.90
C GLU A 44 34.31 -10.04 -44.09
N ASP A 45 34.49 -8.81 -44.56
CA ASP A 45 33.52 -7.89 -45.18
C ASP A 45 32.02 -7.87 -44.75
N ASP A 46 31.60 -6.76 -44.13
CA ASP A 46 30.46 -6.02 -44.71
C ASP A 46 30.54 -4.53 -44.32
N THR A 47 30.84 -3.72 -45.33
CA THR A 47 30.71 -2.26 -45.30
C THR A 47 29.27 -1.86 -45.05
N LEU A 48 28.94 -1.17 -43.96
CA LEU A 48 27.79 -0.26 -43.98
C LEU A 48 27.93 0.87 -42.95
N GLN A 49 28.21 2.04 -43.50
CA GLN A 49 28.16 3.36 -42.89
C GLN A 49 26.73 3.68 -42.45
N GLY A 50 26.41 3.44 -41.18
CA GLY A 50 25.16 3.86 -40.53
C GLY A 50 25.41 5.05 -39.60
N LYS A 51 25.25 6.26 -40.11
CA LYS A 51 25.08 7.47 -39.28
C LYS A 51 23.75 7.33 -38.55
N PHE A 52 23.78 7.14 -37.23
CA PHE A 52 22.62 7.36 -36.39
C PHE A 52 23.02 8.31 -35.25
N ASP A 53 22.97 9.60 -35.59
CA ASP A 53 22.59 10.64 -34.65
C ASP A 53 21.20 10.30 -34.09
N LYS A 54 21.17 9.60 -32.96
CA LYS A 54 20.02 9.67 -32.08
C LYS A 54 20.52 9.73 -30.67
N ALA A 55 20.86 10.97 -30.31
CA ALA A 55 20.79 11.44 -28.94
C ALA A 55 19.59 10.76 -28.28
N ILE A 56 19.88 9.97 -27.25
CA ILE A 56 18.88 9.60 -26.26
C ILE A 56 18.51 10.94 -25.63
N GLN A 57 17.53 11.60 -26.22
CA GLN A 57 16.69 12.56 -25.54
C GLN A 57 16.02 11.71 -24.45
N LEU A 58 16.67 11.67 -23.28
CA LEU A 58 15.93 11.76 -22.04
C LEU A 58 15.04 12.98 -22.27
N GLU A 59 13.78 12.73 -22.60
CA GLU A 59 12.76 13.72 -22.30
C GLU A 59 12.78 13.77 -20.77
N GLU A 60 13.59 14.70 -20.29
CA GLU A 60 13.35 15.36 -19.03
C GLU A 60 11.92 15.88 -19.17
N ASP A 61 10.96 15.14 -18.61
CA ASP A 61 9.65 15.69 -18.26
C ASP A 61 9.91 16.77 -17.19
N GLU A 62 10.47 17.89 -17.67
CA GLU A 62 10.62 19.14 -16.96
C GLU A 62 9.21 19.65 -16.67
N ASP A 63 8.96 19.89 -15.38
CA ASP A 63 7.81 20.63 -14.88
C ASP A 63 6.42 19.99 -15.06
N GLU A 64 6.17 18.82 -14.46
CA GLU A 64 4.98 18.75 -13.61
C GLU A 64 5.21 19.65 -12.39
N SER A 65 5.21 20.97 -12.63
CA SER A 65 4.82 21.90 -11.58
C SER A 65 3.47 21.39 -11.10
N LEU A 66 3.46 20.79 -9.91
CA LEU A 66 2.26 20.32 -9.23
C LEU A 66 1.36 21.55 -9.10
N GLN A 67 0.58 21.84 -10.14
CA GLN A 67 -0.49 22.82 -10.06
C GLN A 67 -1.40 22.22 -9.01
N MET A 68 -1.30 22.75 -7.79
CA MET A 68 -2.13 22.36 -6.67
C MET A 68 -3.56 22.56 -7.16
N LYS A 69 -4.21 21.45 -7.51
CA LYS A 69 -5.62 21.46 -7.84
C LYS A 69 -6.34 22.10 -6.66
N PRO A 70 -7.34 22.96 -6.91
CA PRO A 70 -8.05 23.61 -5.83
C PRO A 70 -8.62 22.54 -4.88
N ASN A 71 -8.25 22.64 -3.60
CA ASN A 71 -8.68 21.70 -2.59
C ASN A 71 -10.09 22.06 -2.10
N ASN A 72 -11.07 21.26 -2.51
CA ASN A 72 -12.48 21.43 -2.14
C ASN A 72 -12.95 20.38 -1.11
N THR A 73 -12.02 19.66 -0.48
CA THR A 73 -12.32 18.50 0.37
C THR A 73 -12.60 18.87 1.82
N GLY A 74 -12.17 20.07 2.23
CA GLY A 74 -12.14 20.49 3.63
C GLY A 74 -10.91 19.98 4.40
N LEU A 75 -10.07 19.11 3.83
CA LEU A 75 -8.77 18.78 4.42
C LEU A 75 -7.79 19.96 4.31
N PRO A 76 -6.88 20.16 5.27
CA PRO A 76 -5.70 21.00 5.08
C PRO A 76 -4.87 20.54 3.87
N ASP A 77 -4.33 21.48 3.10
CA ASP A 77 -3.60 21.18 1.86
C ASP A 77 -2.38 20.27 2.09
N ASN A 78 -1.62 20.53 3.16
CA ASN A 78 -0.47 19.73 3.55
C ASN A 78 -0.89 18.29 3.90
N LEU A 79 -1.98 18.14 4.67
CA LEU A 79 -2.48 16.82 5.05
C LEU A 79 -2.96 16.06 3.82
N LYS A 80 -3.74 16.71 2.95
CA LYS A 80 -4.22 16.08 1.72
C LYS A 80 -3.04 15.61 0.86
N ALA A 81 -2.12 16.51 0.53
CA ALA A 81 -0.96 16.17 -0.28
C ALA A 81 -0.09 15.08 0.37
N GLY A 82 0.07 15.12 1.69
CA GLY A 82 0.82 14.14 2.45
C GLY A 82 0.19 12.74 2.38
N VAL A 83 -1.13 12.63 2.55
CA VAL A 83 -1.82 11.34 2.43
C VAL A 83 -1.79 10.83 0.99
N GLU A 84 -2.03 11.69 0.00
CA GLU A 84 -1.98 11.30 -1.42
C GLU A 84 -0.58 10.79 -1.82
N ASN A 85 0.49 11.48 -1.39
CA ASN A 85 1.87 11.08 -1.64
C ASN A 85 2.22 9.75 -0.97
N LEU A 86 1.85 9.58 0.30
CA LEU A 86 2.20 8.37 1.05
C LEU A 86 1.36 7.14 0.67
N SER A 87 0.10 7.34 0.24
CA SER A 87 -0.83 6.26 -0.05
C SER A 87 -0.94 5.91 -1.54
N GLY A 88 -0.65 6.87 -2.43
CA GLY A 88 -0.87 6.74 -3.88
C GLY A 88 -2.33 6.85 -4.31
N TYR A 89 -3.26 7.17 -3.40
CA TYR A 89 -4.68 7.38 -3.69
C TYR A 89 -5.02 8.88 -3.68
N SER A 90 -5.87 9.33 -4.61
CA SER A 90 -6.38 10.70 -4.58
C SER A 90 -7.47 10.84 -3.52
N LEU A 91 -7.46 11.97 -2.81
CA LEU A 91 -8.48 12.36 -1.85
C LEU A 91 -9.43 13.43 -2.41
N ASP A 92 -9.45 13.67 -3.73
CA ASP A 92 -10.28 14.71 -4.36
C ASP A 92 -11.78 14.60 -4.03
N ASP A 93 -12.27 13.38 -3.77
CA ASP A 93 -13.67 13.09 -3.42
C ASP A 93 -13.97 13.14 -1.91
N VAL A 94 -12.96 13.43 -1.08
CA VAL A 94 -13.13 13.52 0.38
C VAL A 94 -13.94 14.75 0.77
N LYS A 95 -14.78 14.62 1.80
CA LYS A 95 -15.52 15.73 2.41
C LYS A 95 -15.38 15.69 3.92
N VAL A 96 -14.82 16.76 4.49
CA VAL A 96 -14.72 16.94 5.94
C VAL A 96 -15.90 17.75 6.44
N HIS A 97 -16.68 17.14 7.32
CA HIS A 97 -17.80 17.74 8.04
C HIS A 97 -17.34 18.16 9.44
N TYR A 98 -16.77 19.36 9.53
CA TYR A 98 -16.38 19.96 10.81
C TYR A 98 -17.58 20.29 11.69
N ASN A 99 -17.37 20.25 13.01
CA ASN A 99 -18.40 20.53 14.01
C ASN A 99 -19.66 19.65 13.85
N SER A 100 -19.49 18.43 13.35
CA SER A 100 -20.59 17.50 13.16
C SER A 100 -21.10 16.95 14.49
N SER A 101 -22.42 16.81 14.62
CA SER A 101 -23.06 16.12 15.73
C SER A 101 -23.10 14.60 15.57
N GLN A 102 -22.73 14.08 14.39
CA GLN A 102 -22.81 12.64 14.09
C GLN A 102 -21.86 11.78 14.92
N PRO A 103 -20.59 12.14 15.18
CA PRO A 103 -19.72 11.28 15.98
C PRO A 103 -20.30 10.95 17.37
N ALA A 104 -21.05 11.87 17.98
CA ALA A 104 -21.67 11.66 19.28
C ALA A 104 -22.74 10.56 19.28
N THR A 105 -23.40 10.27 18.15
CA THR A 105 -24.44 9.21 18.07
C THR A 105 -23.86 7.81 18.20
N VAL A 106 -22.56 7.65 17.90
CA VAL A 106 -21.78 6.42 18.02
C VAL A 106 -20.69 6.51 19.08
N GLN A 107 -20.79 7.51 19.97
CA GLN A 107 -19.84 7.72 21.08
C GLN A 107 -18.38 7.91 20.62
N ALA A 108 -18.17 8.48 19.42
CA ALA A 108 -16.87 8.80 18.85
C ALA A 108 -16.60 10.31 18.87
N LEU A 109 -15.32 10.68 18.72
CA LEU A 109 -14.88 12.07 18.58
C LEU A 109 -14.79 12.49 17.11
N ALA A 110 -14.38 11.57 16.26
CA ALA A 110 -14.44 11.66 14.81
C ALA A 110 -14.64 10.24 14.25
N TYR A 111 -15.05 10.14 12.99
CA TYR A 111 -15.03 8.87 12.26
C TYR A 111 -15.01 9.11 10.76
N THR A 112 -14.61 8.08 10.03
CA THR A 112 -14.56 8.05 8.57
C THR A 112 -15.48 6.98 7.99
N GLN A 113 -16.32 7.38 7.04
CA GLN A 113 -17.19 6.45 6.31
C GLN A 113 -17.09 6.74 4.80
N GLY A 114 -16.40 5.87 4.07
CA GLY A 114 -16.12 6.09 2.66
C GLY A 114 -15.23 7.32 2.49
N THR A 115 -15.72 8.32 1.76
CA THR A 115 -15.00 9.59 1.56
C THR A 115 -15.50 10.71 2.48
N ASP A 116 -16.46 10.43 3.36
CA ASP A 116 -16.95 11.40 4.34
C ASP A 116 -16.21 11.25 5.67
N ILE A 117 -15.64 12.35 6.16
CA ILE A 117 -15.00 12.44 7.47
C ILE A 117 -15.85 13.35 8.35
N HIS A 118 -16.30 12.85 9.49
CA HIS A 118 -17.08 13.64 10.45
C HIS A 118 -16.24 13.93 11.69
N VAL A 119 -16.12 15.21 12.05
CA VAL A 119 -15.32 15.66 13.19
C VAL A 119 -16.21 16.41 14.17
N ALA A 120 -16.23 15.98 15.43
CA ALA A 120 -16.96 16.67 16.48
C ALA A 120 -16.34 18.06 16.75
N PRO A 121 -17.11 19.02 17.32
CA PRO A 121 -16.58 20.35 17.62
C PRO A 121 -15.30 20.31 18.48
N GLY A 122 -14.23 20.93 18.00
CA GLY A 122 -12.94 21.00 18.71
C GLY A 122 -12.10 19.71 18.66
N GLN A 123 -12.41 18.77 17.75
CA GLN A 123 -11.73 17.48 17.62
C GLN A 123 -10.90 17.36 16.33
N GLU A 124 -10.52 18.48 15.71
CA GLU A 124 -9.75 18.53 14.46
C GLU A 124 -8.38 17.87 14.56
N GLN A 125 -7.86 17.69 15.78
CA GLN A 125 -6.64 16.91 16.04
C GLN A 125 -6.71 15.46 15.56
N HIS A 126 -7.91 14.88 15.43
CA HIS A 126 -8.12 13.53 14.91
C HIS A 126 -8.12 13.47 13.38
N LEU A 127 -8.20 14.61 12.70
CA LEU A 127 -8.34 14.67 11.25
C LEU A 127 -7.22 13.93 10.48
N PRO A 128 -5.94 13.99 10.88
CA PRO A 128 -4.90 13.22 10.18
C PRO A 128 -5.09 11.71 10.27
N HIS A 129 -5.57 11.22 11.41
CA HIS A 129 -5.87 9.81 11.62
C HIS A 129 -7.06 9.38 10.74
N GLU A 130 -8.15 10.15 10.77
CA GLU A 130 -9.32 9.92 9.93
C GLU A 130 -9.01 9.96 8.42
N ALA A 131 -8.19 10.92 7.98
CA ALA A 131 -7.77 11.00 6.59
C ALA A 131 -7.00 9.75 6.13
N TRP A 132 -6.22 9.11 7.02
CA TRP A 132 -5.55 7.85 6.70
C TRP A 132 -6.53 6.68 6.58
N HIS A 133 -7.62 6.66 7.35
CA HIS A 133 -8.67 5.65 7.19
C HIS A 133 -9.31 5.69 5.80
N VAL A 134 -9.45 6.86 5.18
CA VAL A 134 -9.91 6.94 3.78
C VAL A 134 -8.98 6.15 2.87
N ALA A 135 -7.67 6.35 2.98
CA ALA A 135 -6.68 5.63 2.18
C ALA A 135 -6.72 4.11 2.43
N GLN A 136 -6.94 3.68 3.68
CA GLN A 136 -7.09 2.26 4.00
C GLN A 136 -8.36 1.66 3.38
N GLN A 137 -9.48 2.38 3.43
CA GLN A 137 -10.74 1.95 2.81
C GLN A 137 -10.61 1.87 1.29
N MET A 138 -9.96 2.86 0.65
CA MET A 138 -9.66 2.83 -0.79
C MET A 138 -8.73 1.68 -1.19
N ALA A 139 -7.81 1.29 -0.32
CA ALA A 139 -6.94 0.13 -0.53
C ALA A 139 -7.67 -1.22 -0.43
N GLY A 140 -8.94 -1.24 -0.01
CA GLY A 140 -9.73 -2.47 0.13
C GLY A 140 -9.23 -3.41 1.22
N ARG A 141 -8.43 -2.90 2.17
CA ARG A 141 -7.87 -3.68 3.30
C ARG A 141 -8.77 -3.64 4.55
N VAL A 142 -9.79 -2.78 4.55
CA VAL A 142 -10.69 -2.54 5.69
C VAL A 142 -11.98 -3.33 5.49
N GLU A 143 -11.95 -4.62 5.81
CA GLU A 143 -13.16 -5.44 5.87
C GLU A 143 -13.84 -5.28 7.23
N PRO A 144 -15.16 -5.10 7.31
CA PRO A 144 -15.85 -5.03 8.60
C PRO A 144 -15.64 -6.29 9.44
N THR A 145 -15.21 -6.13 10.69
CA THR A 145 -15.01 -7.24 11.64
C THR A 145 -16.10 -7.26 12.72
N THR A 146 -16.73 -6.11 12.98
CA THR A 146 -17.76 -5.95 13.99
C THR A 146 -18.75 -4.85 13.59
N GLU A 147 -19.73 -4.57 14.45
CA GLU A 147 -20.75 -3.54 14.24
C GLU A 147 -20.93 -2.71 15.52
N VAL A 148 -20.95 -1.38 15.36
CA VAL A 148 -21.23 -0.44 16.46
C VAL A 148 -22.42 0.41 16.08
N GLY A 149 -23.52 0.24 16.81
CA GLY A 149 -24.73 1.04 16.61
C GLY A 149 -25.34 0.92 15.20
N GLY A 150 -25.23 -0.24 14.54
CA GLY A 150 -25.70 -0.41 13.16
C GLY A 150 -24.66 -0.12 12.09
N MET A 151 -23.48 0.40 12.45
CA MET A 151 -22.41 0.69 11.49
C MET A 151 -21.36 -0.42 11.46
N PRO A 152 -21.04 -0.96 10.27
CA PRO A 152 -19.96 -1.93 10.11
C PRO A 152 -18.62 -1.25 10.37
N VAL A 153 -17.83 -1.79 11.29
CA VAL A 153 -16.50 -1.25 11.65
C VAL A 153 -15.44 -2.34 11.64
N ASN A 154 -14.20 -1.93 11.41
CA ASN A 154 -13.03 -2.79 11.55
C ASN A 154 -12.32 -2.41 12.87
N ASP A 155 -12.05 -3.38 13.73
CA ASP A 155 -11.40 -3.21 15.04
C ASP A 155 -9.96 -3.74 15.08
N ASN A 156 -9.31 -3.86 13.91
CA ASN A 156 -7.95 -4.34 13.81
C ASN A 156 -6.95 -3.29 14.34
N ALA A 157 -6.39 -3.57 15.52
CA ALA A 157 -5.41 -2.69 16.17
C ALA A 157 -4.17 -2.34 15.30
N GLY A 158 -3.81 -3.20 14.34
CA GLY A 158 -2.72 -2.91 13.40
C GLY A 158 -3.08 -1.81 12.40
N LEU A 159 -4.33 -1.76 11.93
CA LEU A 159 -4.82 -0.71 11.03
C LEU A 159 -4.98 0.62 11.77
N GLU A 160 -5.46 0.60 13.02
CA GLU A 160 -5.54 1.78 13.89
C GLU A 160 -4.16 2.38 14.13
N HIS A 161 -3.17 1.55 14.45
CA HIS A 161 -1.80 2.01 14.65
C HIS A 161 -1.17 2.55 13.36
N GLU A 162 -1.44 1.93 12.21
CA GLU A 162 -1.03 2.44 10.90
C GLU A 162 -1.62 3.84 10.66
N ALA A 163 -2.90 4.04 10.98
CA ALA A 163 -3.58 5.34 10.85
C ALA A 163 -2.97 6.43 11.75
N ASP A 164 -2.62 6.11 12.99
CA ASP A 164 -1.92 7.04 13.89
C ASP A 164 -0.57 7.48 13.32
N VAL A 165 0.26 6.52 12.93
CA VAL A 165 1.64 6.77 12.47
C VAL A 165 1.63 7.51 11.14
N MET A 166 0.85 7.00 10.18
CA MET A 166 0.86 7.52 8.82
C MET A 166 0.07 8.82 8.70
N GLY A 167 -1.02 8.99 9.47
CA GLY A 167 -1.72 10.26 9.58
C GLY A 167 -0.81 11.36 10.15
N SER A 168 -0.10 11.07 11.24
CA SER A 168 0.87 12.01 11.82
C SER A 168 2.01 12.35 10.84
N LYS A 169 2.50 11.35 10.10
CA LYS A 169 3.53 11.54 9.07
C LYS A 169 3.02 12.41 7.92
N ALA A 170 1.82 12.13 7.40
CA ALA A 170 1.19 12.90 6.33
C ALA A 170 0.99 14.37 6.72
N ASN A 171 0.60 14.64 7.97
CA ASN A 171 0.41 16.00 8.46
C ASN A 171 1.72 16.80 8.61
N SER A 172 2.86 16.13 8.59
CA SER A 172 4.19 16.73 8.79
C SER A 172 4.99 16.92 7.49
N LEU A 173 4.42 16.53 6.34
CA LEU A 173 4.98 16.76 5.01
C LEU A 173 4.64 18.16 4.50
#